data_AF-A0A9D8AN96-F1
#
_entry.id   AF-A0A9D8AN96-F1
#
_cell.length_a   1.000
_cell.length_b   1.000
_cell.length_c   1.000
_cell.angle_alpha   90.00
_cell.angle_beta   90.00
_cell.angle_gamma   90.00
#
_symmetry.space_group_name_H-M   'P 1'
#
loop_
_entity.id
_entity.type
_entity.pdbx_description
1 polymer ?
#
loop_
_entity_poly.entity_id
_entity_poly.type
_entity_poly.pdbx_seq_one_letter_code
_entity_poly.pdbx_strand_id
1 'polypeptide(L)'
;MRLLVLSPLLERYNSYKINFEKGENNMIQSWTYSQLVKVRQFRPELVDQVVDDILTRQPELNWLVVIGAYLDQEINLGKAAELLGMYRLELQEKFVKQGIPLRLGSETSEEAHAEFAATSEWNTSVKEKANVL
;
A
#
# COMPACT_ATOMS: atom_id res chain seq x y z
N MET A 1 30.20 -3.46 -7.90
CA MET A 1 29.15 -4.36 -7.39
C MET A 1 28.67 -3.78 -6.07
N ARG A 2 27.60 -2.96 -6.10
CA ARG A 2 27.08 -2.27 -4.91
C ARG A 2 26.08 -3.24 -4.27
N LEU A 3 26.45 -3.89 -3.18
CA LEU A 3 25.51 -4.67 -2.37
C LEU A 3 24.40 -3.70 -1.95
N LEU A 4 23.17 -3.93 -2.44
CA LEU A 4 21.98 -3.26 -1.93
C LEU A 4 21.83 -3.74 -0.49
N VAL A 5 22.33 -2.96 0.46
CA VAL A 5 22.03 -3.17 1.88
C VAL A 5 20.53 -2.96 2.01
N LEU A 6 19.79 -4.05 2.15
CA LEU A 6 18.36 -3.98 2.42
C LEU A 6 18.18 -3.21 3.72
N SER A 7 17.19 -2.33 3.77
CA SER A 7 16.96 -1.58 4.99
C SER A 7 16.52 -2.50 6.12
N PRO A 8 16.83 -2.19 7.39
CA PRO A 8 16.37 -2.97 8.53
C PRO A 8 14.84 -3.15 8.57
N LEU A 9 14.08 -2.19 8.02
CA LEU A 9 12.62 -2.29 7.88
C LEU A 9 12.23 -3.33 6.82
N LEU A 10 12.89 -3.33 5.66
CA LEU A 10 12.62 -4.27 4.58
C LEU A 10 13.00 -5.71 4.98
N GLU A 11 14.08 -5.89 5.73
CA GLU A 11 14.47 -7.19 6.30
C GLU A 11 13.42 -7.71 7.28
N ARG A 12 12.93 -6.86 8.20
CA ARG A 12 11.87 -7.23 9.16
C ARG A 12 10.57 -7.58 8.46
N TYR A 13 10.18 -6.79 7.47
CA TYR A 13 8.96 -7.01 6.70
C TYR A 13 9.03 -8.32 5.88
N ASN A 14 10.14 -8.58 5.19
CA ASN A 14 10.33 -9.84 4.46
C ASN A 14 10.35 -11.05 5.39
N SER A 15 11.00 -10.94 6.55
CA SER A 15 10.98 -11.99 7.59
C SER A 15 9.55 -12.24 8.09
N TYR A 16 8.78 -11.19 8.36
CA TYR A 16 7.36 -11.33 8.73
C TYR A 16 6.55 -12.02 7.64
N LYS A 17 6.67 -11.59 6.38
CA LYS A 17 5.93 -12.17 5.25
C LYS A 17 6.22 -13.67 5.09
N ILE A 18 7.49 -14.05 5.15
CA ILE A 18 7.92 -15.45 5.08
C ILE A 18 7.34 -16.28 6.25
N ASN A 19 7.35 -15.74 7.47
CA ASN A 19 6.84 -16.45 8.65
C ASN A 19 5.30 -16.52 8.65
N PHE A 20 4.63 -15.50 8.11
CA PHE A 20 3.17 -15.49 7.92
C PHE A 20 2.75 -16.56 6.90
N GLU A 21 3.42 -16.63 5.74
CA GLU A 21 3.18 -17.66 4.72
C GLU A 21 3.46 -19.08 5.24
N LYS A 22 4.41 -19.23 6.17
CA LYS A 22 4.73 -20.52 6.81
C LYS A 22 3.87 -20.87 8.02
N GLY A 23 2.99 -19.96 8.48
CA GLY A 23 2.15 -20.19 9.65
C GLY A 23 2.91 -20.21 10.99
N GLU A 24 4.14 -19.70 11.04
CA GLU A 24 5.05 -19.78 12.18
C GLU A 24 5.07 -18.48 13.02
N ASN A 25 3.90 -17.90 13.36
CA ASN A 25 3.82 -16.75 14.27
C ASN A 25 3.15 -17.11 15.60
N ASN A 26 3.92 -16.99 16.68
CA ASN A 26 3.53 -17.36 18.04
C ASN A 26 2.50 -16.36 18.61
N MET A 27 1.42 -16.90 19.15
CA MET A 27 0.16 -16.21 19.43
C MET A 27 0.23 -15.24 20.61
N ILE A 28 -0.08 -13.98 20.33
CA ILE A 28 -0.96 -13.18 21.20
C ILE A 28 -2.02 -12.53 20.28
N GLN A 29 -3.28 -13.00 20.35
CA GLN A 29 -4.50 -12.41 19.75
C GLN A 29 -4.78 -12.60 18.22
N SER A 30 -4.21 -13.58 17.52
CA SER A 30 -4.53 -13.86 16.09
C SER A 30 -6.05 -14.02 15.81
N TRP A 31 -6.77 -14.65 16.74
CA TRP A 31 -8.22 -14.81 16.64
C TRP A 31 -8.96 -13.47 16.69
N THR A 32 -8.46 -12.49 17.44
CA THR A 32 -9.09 -11.17 17.64
C THR A 32 -9.07 -10.34 16.37
N TYR A 33 -7.95 -10.31 15.65
CA TYR A 33 -7.86 -9.67 14.34
C TYR A 33 -8.84 -10.30 13.33
N SER A 34 -8.95 -11.63 13.34
CA SER A 34 -9.92 -12.33 12.50
C SER A 34 -11.37 -11.95 12.81
N GLN A 35 -11.69 -11.67 14.07
CA GLN A 35 -13.03 -11.18 14.45
C GLN A 35 -13.25 -9.73 14.01
N LEU A 36 -12.25 -8.85 14.07
CA LEU A 36 -12.38 -7.47 13.57
C LEU A 36 -12.70 -7.45 12.06
N VAL A 37 -12.07 -8.33 11.27
CA VAL A 37 -12.39 -8.48 9.85
C VAL A 37 -13.85 -8.91 9.65
N LYS A 38 -14.34 -9.85 10.45
CA LYS A 38 -15.76 -10.26 10.40
C LYS A 38 -16.69 -9.11 10.79
N VAL A 39 -16.38 -8.37 11.87
CA VAL A 39 -17.16 -7.21 12.31
C VAL A 39 -17.25 -6.17 11.22
N ARG A 40 -16.14 -5.88 10.53
CA ARG A 40 -16.12 -4.92 9.42
C ARG A 40 -17.11 -5.26 8.31
N GLN A 41 -17.38 -6.55 8.06
CA GLN A 41 -18.32 -6.97 7.02
C GLN A 41 -19.79 -6.58 7.32
N PHE A 42 -20.18 -6.48 8.59
CA PHE A 42 -21.57 -6.17 8.98
C PHE A 42 -21.74 -4.85 9.76
N ARG A 43 -20.65 -4.29 10.30
CA ARG A 43 -20.59 -2.99 11.01
C ARG A 43 -19.27 -2.27 10.66
N PRO A 44 -19.06 -1.88 9.39
CA PRO A 44 -17.81 -1.26 8.93
C PRO A 44 -17.47 0.01 9.69
N GLU A 45 -18.46 0.82 10.05
CA GLU A 45 -18.28 2.10 10.75
C GLU A 45 -17.55 1.97 12.08
N LEU A 46 -17.72 0.85 12.79
CA LEU A 46 -17.05 0.62 14.08
C LEU A 46 -15.57 0.28 13.90
N VAL A 47 -15.24 -0.47 12.86
CA VAL A 47 -13.87 -0.90 12.61
C VAL A 47 -13.08 0.20 11.93
N ASP A 48 -13.67 0.81 10.89
CA ASP A 48 -13.02 1.87 10.11
C ASP A 48 -12.73 3.08 11.00
N GLN A 49 -13.67 3.49 11.88
CA GLN A 49 -13.42 4.59 12.84
C GLN A 49 -12.25 4.28 13.79
N VAL A 50 -12.18 3.06 14.33
CA VAL A 50 -11.11 2.68 15.26
C VAL A 50 -9.76 2.62 14.54
N VAL A 51 -9.73 2.09 13.32
CA VAL A 51 -8.53 2.07 12.48
C VAL A 51 -8.07 3.50 12.21
N ASP A 52 -8.96 4.38 11.72
CA ASP A 52 -8.65 5.77 11.44
C ASP A 52 -8.13 6.52 12.68
N ASP A 53 -8.78 6.33 13.83
CA ASP A 53 -8.37 6.94 15.11
C ASP A 53 -6.96 6.48 15.53
N ILE A 54 -6.67 5.18 15.42
CA ILE A 54 -5.37 4.62 15.80
C ILE A 54 -4.29 5.10 14.83
N LEU A 55 -4.51 5.06 13.52
CA LEU A 55 -3.53 5.50 12.52
C LEU A 55 -3.27 7.01 12.63
N THR A 56 -4.28 7.80 12.97
CA THR A 56 -4.12 9.24 13.23
C THR A 56 -3.29 9.50 14.49
N ARG A 57 -3.52 8.73 15.56
CA ARG A 57 -2.83 8.92 16.85
C ARG A 57 -1.42 8.33 16.89
N GLN A 58 -1.10 7.38 16.01
CA GLN A 58 0.17 6.65 15.99
C GLN A 58 0.86 6.81 14.62
N PRO A 59 1.60 7.92 14.40
CA PRO A 59 2.22 8.20 13.11
C PRO A 59 3.20 7.12 12.63
N GLU A 60 3.92 6.48 13.56
CA GLU A 60 4.82 5.36 13.23
C GLU A 60 4.04 4.14 12.72
N LEU A 61 2.90 3.82 13.33
CA LEU A 61 2.03 2.73 12.88
C LEU A 61 1.41 3.06 11.51
N ASN A 62 0.94 4.29 11.30
CA ASN A 62 0.45 4.74 9.99
C ASN A 62 1.53 4.61 8.92
N TRP A 63 2.76 5.04 9.22
CA TRP A 63 3.91 4.84 8.34
C TRP A 63 4.06 3.35 7.99
N LEU A 64 4.18 2.47 8.98
CA LEU A 64 4.40 1.04 8.75
C LEU A 64 3.27 0.37 7.94
N VAL A 65 2.00 0.74 8.19
CA VAL A 65 0.85 0.23 7.44
C VAL A 65 0.90 0.67 5.98
N VAL A 66 1.15 1.95 5.72
CA VAL A 66 1.23 2.48 4.34
C VAL A 66 2.44 1.91 3.61
N ILE A 67 3.60 1.79 4.27
CA ILE A 67 4.78 1.17 3.65
C ILE A 67 4.53 -0.31 3.35
N GLY A 68 3.90 -1.04 4.28
CA GLY A 68 3.52 -2.44 4.07
C GLY A 68 2.64 -2.60 2.83
N ALA A 69 1.55 -1.81 2.73
CA ALA A 69 0.66 -1.83 1.58
C ALA A 69 1.38 -1.47 0.26
N TYR A 70 2.33 -0.52 0.30
CA TYR A 70 3.17 -0.22 -0.87
C TYR A 70 4.08 -1.40 -1.26
N LEU A 71 4.70 -2.06 -0.28
CA LEU A 71 5.58 -3.21 -0.52
C LEU A 71 4.79 -4.45 -0.98
N ASP A 72 3.54 -4.62 -0.53
CA ASP A 72 2.61 -5.66 -1.01
C ASP A 72 1.95 -5.32 -2.35
N GLN A 73 2.29 -4.18 -2.97
CA GLN A 73 1.73 -3.73 -4.25
C GLN A 73 0.24 -3.34 -4.19
N GLU A 74 -0.35 -3.22 -3.00
CA GLU A 74 -1.75 -2.85 -2.82
C GLU A 74 -1.98 -1.37 -3.14
N ILE A 75 -0.95 -0.54 -2.98
CA ILE A 75 -0.97 0.89 -3.29
C ILE A 75 0.30 1.34 -4.01
N ASN A 76 0.17 2.33 -4.89
CA ASN A 76 1.31 2.97 -5.54
C ASN A 76 1.93 4.09 -4.67
N LEU A 77 3.11 4.59 -5.08
CA LEU A 77 3.81 5.67 -4.37
C LEU A 77 2.99 6.96 -4.23
N GLY A 78 2.16 7.28 -5.23
CA GLY A 78 1.28 8.45 -5.18
C GLY A 78 0.23 8.32 -4.08
N LYS A 79 -0.43 7.16 -3.99
CA LYS A 79 -1.41 6.88 -2.95
C LYS A 79 -0.78 6.78 -1.56
N ALA A 80 0.42 6.22 -1.45
CA ALA A 80 1.18 6.23 -0.21
C ALA A 80 1.48 7.66 0.28
N ALA A 81 1.87 8.56 -0.64
CA ALA A 81 2.14 9.96 -0.31
C ALA A 81 0.88 10.69 0.15
N GLU A 82 -0.25 10.45 -0.51
CA GLU A 82 -1.57 10.97 -0.13
C GLU A 82 -1.96 10.53 1.29
N LEU A 83 -1.89 9.22 1.59
CA LEU A 83 -2.25 8.66 2.89
C LEU A 83 -1.34 9.14 4.04
N LEU A 84 -0.10 9.48 3.73
CA LEU A 84 0.87 10.03 4.69
C LEU A 84 0.85 11.56 4.75
N GLY A 85 -0.02 12.23 3.98
CA GLY A 85 -0.14 13.69 3.97
C GLY A 85 1.13 14.40 3.51
N MET A 86 1.91 13.80 2.60
CA MET A 86 3.18 14.34 2.14
C MET A 86 3.28 14.42 0.63
N TYR A 87 4.18 15.27 0.13
CA TYR A 87 4.42 15.35 -1.30
C TYR A 87 5.09 14.07 -1.81
N ARG A 88 4.70 13.61 -3.01
CA ARG A 88 5.26 12.39 -3.62
C ARG A 88 6.79 12.40 -3.71
N LEU A 89 7.37 13.54 -4.09
CA LEU A 89 8.84 13.70 -4.19
C LEU A 89 9.51 13.59 -2.81
N GLU A 90 8.89 14.12 -1.77
CA GLU A 90 9.40 14.02 -0.40
C GLU A 90 9.38 12.56 0.09
N LEU A 91 8.29 11.82 -0.19
CA LEU A 91 8.20 10.39 0.13
C LEU A 91 9.25 9.59 -0.64
N GLN A 92 9.47 9.91 -1.92
CA GLN A 92 10.48 9.28 -2.76
C GLN A 92 11.89 9.46 -2.16
N GLU A 93 12.24 10.66 -1.71
CA GLU A 93 13.52 10.91 -1.04
C GLU A 93 13.65 10.13 0.28
N LYS A 94 12.57 10.04 1.06
CA LYS A 94 12.55 9.25 2.30
C LYS A 94 12.81 7.78 2.01
N PHE A 95 12.22 7.22 0.95
CA PHE A 95 12.43 5.82 0.56
C PHE A 95 13.89 5.58 0.21
N VAL A 96 14.49 6.45 -0.60
CA VAL A 96 15.92 6.34 -0.95
C VAL A 96 16.80 6.40 0.31
N LYS A 97 16.55 7.36 1.20
CA LYS A 97 17.32 7.52 2.46
C LYS A 97 17.18 6.30 3.37
N GLN A 98 16.00 5.69 3.40
CA GLN A 98 15.70 4.53 4.23
C GLN A 98 15.93 3.20 3.51
N GLY A 99 16.49 3.17 2.30
CA GLY A 99 16.71 1.93 1.54
C GLY A 99 15.42 1.17 1.18
N ILE A 100 14.28 1.84 1.12
CA ILE A 100 13.02 1.29 0.64
C ILE A 100 13.03 1.36 -0.90
N PRO A 101 12.71 0.28 -1.61
CA PRO A 101 12.79 0.25 -3.07
C PRO A 101 11.79 1.22 -3.71
N LEU A 102 12.28 2.06 -4.62
CA LEU A 102 11.43 2.84 -5.52
C LEU A 102 11.00 1.96 -6.69
N ARG A 103 9.70 1.79 -6.87
CA ARG A 103 9.11 1.16 -8.06
C ARG A 103 9.08 2.18 -9.19
N LEU A 104 10.19 2.26 -9.91
CA LEU A 104 10.32 3.07 -11.13
C LEU A 104 9.82 2.23 -12.32
N GLY A 105 8.51 2.13 -12.47
CA GLY A 105 7.86 1.40 -13.58
C GLY A 105 7.22 0.08 -13.16
N SER A 106 6.27 -0.37 -13.99
CA SER A 106 5.59 -1.66 -13.88
C SER A 106 6.62 -2.80 -13.96
N GLU A 107 6.68 -3.65 -12.94
CA GLU A 107 7.56 -4.83 -12.99
C GLU A 107 7.05 -5.87 -13.99
N THR A 108 5.81 -5.75 -14.50
CA THR A 108 5.23 -6.68 -15.47
C THR A 108 4.49 -5.97 -16.61
N SER A 109 4.50 -6.63 -17.78
CA SER A 109 3.79 -6.17 -19.00
C SER A 109 2.28 -6.02 -18.80
N GLU A 110 1.72 -6.62 -17.74
CA GLU A 110 0.29 -6.68 -17.44
C GLU A 110 -0.22 -5.38 -16.81
N GLU A 111 0.55 -4.74 -15.92
CA GLU A 111 0.21 -3.43 -15.35
C GLU A 111 0.20 -2.33 -16.41
N ALA A 112 1.14 -2.36 -17.36
CA ALA A 112 1.18 -1.44 -18.49
C ALA A 112 -0.08 -1.53 -19.37
N HIS A 113 -0.69 -2.73 -19.49
CA HIS A 113 -1.93 -2.92 -20.24
C HIS A 113 -3.16 -2.44 -19.45
N ALA A 114 -3.17 -2.60 -18.13
CA ALA A 114 -4.25 -2.12 -17.27
C ALA A 114 -4.31 -0.58 -17.22
N GLU A 115 -3.16 0.10 -17.13
CA GLU A 115 -3.10 1.57 -17.20
C GLU A 115 -3.49 2.11 -18.59
N PHE A 116 -3.09 1.42 -19.67
CA PHE A 116 -3.50 1.78 -21.03
C PHE A 116 -5.01 1.59 -21.24
N ALA A 117 -5.58 0.50 -20.73
CA ALA A 117 -7.02 0.22 -20.82
C ALA A 117 -7.84 1.32 -20.12
N ALA A 118 -7.49 1.68 -18.89
CA ALA A 118 -8.17 2.74 -18.13
C ALA A 118 -8.10 4.11 -18.83
N THR A 119 -6.97 4.41 -19.48
CA THR A 119 -6.79 5.68 -20.22
C THR A 119 -7.55 5.68 -21.56
N SER A 120 -7.68 4.53 -22.21
CA SER A 120 -8.40 4.37 -23.48
C SER A 120 -9.92 4.45 -23.30
N GLU A 121 -10.47 3.92 -22.19
CA GLU A 121 -11.89 4.00 -21.85
C GLU A 121 -12.30 5.45 -21.55
N TRP A 122 -11.47 6.20 -20.83
CA TRP A 122 -11.72 7.61 -20.55
C TRP A 122 -11.74 8.46 -21.84
N ASN A 123 -10.78 8.25 -22.76
CA ASN A 123 -10.74 8.96 -24.04
C ASN A 123 -11.92 8.65 -24.97
N THR A 124 -12.45 7.42 -24.93
CA THR A 124 -13.62 7.02 -25.72
C THR A 124 -14.88 7.70 -25.18
N SER A 125 -15.04 7.74 -23.85
CA SER A 125 -16.16 8.43 -23.19
C SER A 125 -16.17 9.96 -23.40
N VAL A 126 -14.99 10.58 -23.54
CA VAL A 126 -14.85 12.01 -23.81
C VAL A 126 -15.19 12.35 -25.27
N LYS A 127 -14.85 11.47 -26.22
CA LYS A 127 -15.21 11.64 -27.64
C LYS A 127 -16.72 11.48 -27.92
N GLU A 128 -17.40 10.56 -27.23
CA GLU A 128 -18.84 10.37 -27.39
C GLU A 128 -19.65 11.56 -26.87
N LYS A 129 -19.21 12.21 -25.78
CA LYS A 129 -19.87 13.43 -25.26
C LYS A 129 -19.63 14.68 -26.11
N ALA A 130 -18.55 14.72 -26.89
CA ALA A 130 -18.22 15.84 -27.76
C ALA A 130 -18.93 15.80 -29.13
N ASN A 131 -19.53 14.65 -29.51
CA ASN A 131 -20.18 14.46 -30.82
C ASN A 131 -21.72 14.48 -30.74
N VAL A 132 -22.28 14.89 -29.60
CA VAL A 132 -23.72 15.02 -29.32
C VAL A 132 -24.09 16.47 -28.94
N LEU A 133 -23.23 17.44 -29.28
CA LEU A 133 -23.53 18.87 -29.28
C LEU A 133 -23.29 19.43 -30.68
#